data_AF-A0A8J5RKT9-F1
#
_entry.id   AF-A0A8J5RKT9-F1
#
_cell.length_a   1.000
_cell.length_b   1.000
_cell.length_c   1.000
_cell.angle_alpha   90.00
_cell.angle_beta   90.00
_cell.angle_gamma   90.00
#
_symmetry.space_group_name_H-M   'P 1'
#
loop_
_entity.id
_entity.type
_entity.pdbx_description
1 polymer ?
#
loop_
_entity_poly.entity_id
_entity_poly.type
_entity_poly.pdbx_seq_one_letter_code
_entity_poly.pdbx_strand_id
1 'polypeptide(L)'
;MALALRALPRCLLRHPVHHSKPLCSSPSDLRELLRIERILFNPTTTQPPQRHDDPRATTSSTSRLHRLLHETAGLTPAESTSLLRSLPCPHHRLGRVLEELRGLGIPGQEIKNSLASDPEDLLSMAPGEPSRLVELLRDELRCRDAVKDRVLADGPLSAAVTARRRVELLHMHGLTRRDALRVLALEPRVMLYSLEDVERKMEFLVSTMGFEIGWLVEYPEFLGMNLDRSIIPRHNVVEYLRSVGGLGDPIEMKHYVRLSRQRFYNMFVKPYPECERIFGGVVRERKEEVKRQHPVGLWKLFKPAKYEHTEEDVENMKMLMESLR
;
A
#
# COMPACT_ATOMS: atom_id res chain seq x y z
N MET A 1 23.68 -44.09 15.23
CA MET A 1 23.21 -44.44 16.58
C MET A 1 23.80 -43.42 17.53
N ALA A 2 23.00 -42.41 17.94
CA ALA A 2 22.64 -42.14 19.35
C ALA A 2 23.83 -41.57 20.18
N LEU A 3 23.81 -40.46 20.91
CA LEU A 3 22.79 -39.63 21.55
C LEU A 3 23.53 -38.40 22.12
N ALA A 4 22.95 -37.20 22.04
CA ALA A 4 23.16 -36.14 23.05
C ALA A 4 22.10 -35.03 22.89
N LEU A 5 20.86 -35.39 23.18
CA LEU A 5 19.78 -34.46 23.53
C LEU A 5 19.76 -34.31 25.06
N ARG A 6 19.86 -33.08 25.57
CA ARG A 6 19.34 -32.52 26.85
C ARG A 6 20.18 -31.28 27.19
N ALA A 7 19.65 -30.13 27.60
CA ALA A 7 18.29 -29.69 27.83
C ALA A 7 18.32 -28.15 27.89
N LEU A 8 17.47 -27.47 27.12
CA LEU A 8 17.14 -26.06 27.36
C LEU A 8 16.04 -26.01 28.42
N PRO A 9 16.14 -25.17 29.47
CA PRO A 9 15.05 -25.00 30.40
C PRO A 9 13.89 -24.27 29.72
N ARG A 10 12.77 -24.99 29.60
CA ARG A 10 11.43 -24.44 29.41
C ARG A 10 11.07 -23.65 30.67
N CYS A 11 11.39 -22.36 30.71
CA CYS A 11 10.79 -21.44 31.67
C CYS A 11 9.71 -20.61 30.98
N LEU A 12 8.48 -21.00 31.30
CA LEU A 12 7.23 -20.30 31.07
C LEU A 12 7.33 -18.87 31.62
N LEU A 13 7.37 -17.88 30.73
CA LEU A 13 6.79 -16.57 31.03
C LEU A 13 5.61 -16.40 30.10
N ARG A 14 4.46 -16.88 30.59
CA ARG A 14 3.15 -16.38 30.17
C ARG A 14 3.20 -14.86 30.35
N HIS A 15 3.33 -14.13 29.26
CA HIS A 15 3.02 -12.71 29.29
C HIS A 15 1.56 -12.57 29.71
N PRO A 16 1.24 -11.72 30.71
CA PRO A 16 -0.13 -11.48 31.08
C PRO A 16 -0.85 -10.90 29.86
N VAL A 17 -1.92 -11.57 29.45
CA VAL A 17 -2.89 -11.06 28.47
C VAL A 17 -3.52 -9.83 29.11
N HIS A 18 -2.91 -8.67 28.86
CA HIS A 18 -3.57 -7.39 29.10
C HIS A 18 -4.65 -7.26 28.04
N HIS A 19 -5.87 -7.68 28.40
CA HIS A 19 -7.09 -7.21 27.75
C HIS A 19 -7.17 -5.69 27.93
N SER A 20 -6.48 -4.99 27.04
CA SER A 20 -6.56 -3.55 26.92
C SER A 20 -7.79 -3.27 26.08
N LYS A 21 -8.84 -2.76 26.73
CA LYS A 21 -10.02 -2.19 26.08
C LYS A 21 -9.57 -1.29 24.92
N PRO A 22 -10.22 -1.31 23.75
CA PRO A 22 -9.88 -0.40 22.67
C PRO A 22 -10.19 1.02 23.13
N LEU A 23 -9.14 1.77 23.49
CA LEU A 23 -9.26 3.18 23.78
C LEU A 23 -9.42 3.92 22.46
N CYS A 24 -10.67 4.27 22.22
CA CYS A 24 -11.18 5.28 21.30
C CYS A 24 -10.13 6.35 20.96
N SER A 25 -9.52 6.21 19.79
CA SER A 25 -9.13 7.37 19.00
C SER A 25 -10.06 7.39 17.80
N SER A 26 -10.67 8.55 17.55
CA SER A 26 -11.71 8.77 16.54
C SER A 26 -11.42 7.97 15.26
N PRO A 27 -12.29 7.04 14.86
CA PRO A 27 -12.12 6.30 13.62
C PRO A 27 -12.05 7.28 12.46
N SER A 28 -11.31 6.92 11.41
CA SER A 28 -11.55 7.48 10.08
C SER A 28 -13.07 7.52 9.84
N ASP A 29 -13.57 8.70 9.49
CA ASP A 29 -14.98 9.08 9.40
C ASP A 29 -15.92 7.88 9.16
N LEU A 30 -16.69 7.50 10.18
CA LEU A 30 -17.51 6.28 10.21
C LEU A 30 -18.49 6.23 9.02
N ARG A 31 -18.89 7.39 8.51
CA ARG A 31 -19.71 7.55 7.29
C ARG A 31 -19.00 7.11 6.02
N GLU A 32 -17.72 7.37 5.90
CA GLU A 32 -16.92 7.00 4.73
C GLU A 32 -16.56 5.51 4.79
N LEU A 33 -16.35 4.95 5.99
CA LEU A 33 -16.26 3.50 6.18
C LEU A 33 -17.56 2.79 5.77
N LEU A 34 -18.72 3.34 6.14
CA LEU A 34 -20.02 2.86 5.69
C LEU A 34 -20.22 3.06 4.17
N ARG A 35 -19.57 4.03 3.54
CA ARG A 35 -19.62 4.28 2.09
C ARG A 35 -18.82 3.24 1.30
N ILE A 36 -17.59 2.96 1.75
CA ILE A 36 -16.73 1.87 1.25
C ILE A 36 -17.44 0.52 1.46
N GLU A 37 -18.04 0.31 2.64
CA GLU A 37 -18.86 -0.88 2.90
C GLU A 37 -20.06 -0.99 1.94
N ARG A 38 -20.71 0.12 1.62
CA ARG A 38 -21.85 0.15 0.70
C ARG A 38 -21.44 -0.19 -0.74
N ILE A 39 -20.28 0.29 -1.20
CA ILE A 39 -19.76 0.06 -2.56
C ILE A 39 -19.24 -1.37 -2.70
N LEU A 40 -18.56 -1.89 -1.69
CA LEU A 40 -17.98 -3.22 -1.74
C LEU A 40 -19.00 -4.36 -1.52
N PHE A 41 -20.11 -4.11 -0.81
CA PHE A 41 -21.01 -5.18 -0.34
C PHE A 41 -22.48 -5.05 -0.74
N ASN A 42 -22.97 -3.92 -1.25
CA ASN A 42 -24.32 -3.89 -1.81
C ASN A 42 -24.28 -4.34 -3.28
N PRO A 43 -24.99 -5.43 -3.65
CA PRO A 43 -25.21 -5.73 -5.04
C PRO A 43 -26.11 -4.64 -5.61
N THR A 44 -25.58 -3.74 -6.43
CA THR A 44 -26.43 -3.02 -7.37
C THR A 44 -26.95 -4.06 -8.35
N THR A 45 -28.13 -4.62 -8.04
CA THR A 45 -28.83 -5.57 -8.89
C THR A 45 -29.26 -4.86 -10.16
N THR A 46 -28.38 -4.86 -11.15
CA THR A 46 -28.81 -4.94 -12.55
C THR A 46 -28.44 -6.34 -13.00
N GLN A 47 -29.26 -7.33 -12.60
CA GLN A 47 -29.19 -8.66 -13.18
C GLN A 47 -29.45 -8.51 -14.69
N PRO A 48 -28.52 -8.92 -15.57
CA PRO A 48 -28.90 -9.27 -16.93
C PRO A 48 -29.85 -10.47 -16.83
N PRO A 49 -30.88 -10.57 -17.68
CA PRO A 49 -31.88 -11.62 -17.58
C PRO A 49 -31.21 -13.00 -17.60
N GLN A 50 -31.47 -13.81 -16.58
CA GLN A 50 -31.02 -15.20 -16.52
C GLN A 50 -31.69 -15.97 -17.65
N ARG A 51 -30.92 -16.30 -18.70
CA ARG A 51 -31.33 -17.30 -19.68
C ARG A 51 -30.86 -18.66 -19.19
N HIS A 52 -31.80 -19.59 -19.05
CA HIS A 52 -31.52 -21.01 -18.85
C HIS A 52 -30.75 -21.54 -20.07
N ASP A 53 -29.58 -22.15 -19.82
CA ASP A 53 -28.75 -22.75 -20.86
C ASP A 53 -29.29 -24.15 -21.21
N ASP A 54 -29.83 -24.30 -22.44
CA ASP A 54 -30.19 -25.58 -23.03
C ASP A 54 -28.94 -26.37 -23.49
N PRO A 55 -28.86 -27.71 -23.34
CA PRO A 55 -27.62 -28.46 -23.52
C PRO A 55 -27.22 -28.77 -24.98
N ARG A 56 -27.80 -28.12 -26.00
CA ARG A 56 -27.65 -28.50 -27.42
C ARG A 56 -26.91 -27.50 -28.33
N ALA A 57 -26.10 -26.58 -27.79
CA ALA A 57 -25.49 -25.49 -28.56
C ALA A 57 -23.95 -25.37 -28.44
N THR A 58 -23.20 -26.46 -28.57
CA THR A 58 -21.72 -26.41 -28.41
C THR A 58 -20.98 -25.69 -29.55
N THR A 59 -21.56 -25.58 -30.75
CA THR A 59 -20.96 -24.85 -31.89
C THR A 59 -21.30 -23.35 -31.91
N SER A 60 -22.37 -22.94 -31.20
CA SER A 60 -22.79 -21.53 -31.08
C SER A 60 -22.06 -20.79 -29.94
N SER A 61 -21.68 -21.50 -28.88
CA SER A 61 -21.02 -20.87 -27.71
C SER A 61 -19.60 -20.41 -28.01
N THR A 62 -18.83 -21.17 -28.80
CA THR A 62 -17.45 -20.83 -29.14
C THR A 62 -17.38 -19.66 -30.11
N SER A 63 -18.21 -19.65 -31.14
CA SER A 63 -18.35 -18.52 -32.08
C SER A 63 -18.80 -17.24 -31.38
N ARG A 64 -19.68 -17.34 -30.37
CA ARG A 64 -20.06 -16.21 -29.52
C ARG A 64 -18.87 -15.66 -28.70
N LEU A 65 -18.04 -16.52 -28.11
CA LEU A 65 -16.86 -16.08 -27.36
C LEU A 65 -15.80 -15.42 -28.26
N HIS A 66 -15.55 -15.98 -29.44
CA HIS A 66 -14.68 -15.37 -30.44
C HIS A 66 -15.14 -13.96 -30.82
N ARG A 67 -16.44 -13.78 -31.04
CA ARG A 67 -17.02 -12.47 -31.31
C ARG A 67 -16.84 -11.50 -30.14
N LEU A 68 -17.10 -11.94 -28.91
CA LEU A 68 -16.91 -11.12 -27.72
C LEU A 68 -15.45 -10.70 -27.54
N LEU A 69 -14.49 -11.62 -27.67
CA LEU A 69 -13.07 -11.31 -27.56
C LEU A 69 -12.60 -10.30 -28.62
N HIS A 70 -13.13 -10.40 -29.83
CA HIS A 70 -12.89 -9.41 -30.88
C HIS A 70 -13.50 -8.04 -30.53
N GLU A 71 -14.76 -8.01 -30.08
CA GLU A 71 -15.47 -6.78 -29.73
C GLU A 71 -14.88 -6.06 -28.50
N THR A 72 -14.45 -6.80 -27.48
CA THR A 72 -13.97 -6.21 -26.20
C THR A 72 -12.48 -5.95 -26.20
N ALA A 73 -11.67 -6.86 -26.74
CA ALA A 73 -10.21 -6.80 -26.64
C ALA A 73 -9.50 -6.62 -28.00
N GLY A 74 -10.25 -6.60 -29.12
CA GLY A 74 -9.66 -6.48 -30.46
C GLY A 74 -8.79 -7.68 -30.85
N LEU A 75 -9.04 -8.85 -30.26
CA LEU A 75 -8.27 -10.06 -30.53
C LEU A 75 -8.56 -10.60 -31.92
N THR A 76 -7.52 -11.01 -32.64
CA THR A 76 -7.68 -11.73 -33.90
C THR A 76 -8.26 -13.13 -33.64
N PRO A 77 -8.86 -13.79 -34.66
CA PRO A 77 -9.34 -15.17 -34.51
C PRO A 77 -8.24 -16.15 -34.09
N ALA A 78 -7.01 -15.96 -34.59
CA ALA A 78 -5.85 -16.76 -34.24
C ALA A 78 -5.42 -16.55 -32.78
N GLU A 79 -5.35 -15.30 -32.31
CA GLU A 79 -5.03 -15.01 -30.90
C GLU A 79 -6.12 -15.54 -29.95
N SER A 80 -7.39 -15.40 -30.34
CA SER A 80 -8.53 -15.90 -29.57
C SER A 80 -8.50 -17.42 -29.44
N THR A 81 -8.20 -18.14 -30.53
CA THR A 81 -8.08 -19.62 -30.49
C THR A 81 -6.87 -20.05 -29.66
N SER A 82 -5.77 -19.31 -29.68
CA SER A 82 -4.59 -19.57 -28.85
C SER A 82 -4.90 -19.40 -27.35
N LEU A 83 -5.52 -18.27 -26.96
CA LEU A 83 -5.94 -18.01 -25.57
C LEU A 83 -6.93 -19.04 -25.05
N LEU A 84 -7.92 -19.43 -25.85
CA LEU A 84 -8.91 -20.43 -25.43
C LEU A 84 -8.30 -21.83 -25.27
N ARG A 85 -7.20 -22.14 -25.95
CA ARG A 85 -6.44 -23.39 -25.77
C ARG A 85 -5.55 -23.37 -24.52
N SER A 86 -5.02 -22.21 -24.14
CA SER A 86 -4.16 -22.08 -22.96
C SER A 86 -4.93 -22.06 -21.64
N LEU A 87 -6.25 -21.83 -21.69
CA LEU A 87 -7.10 -21.73 -20.51
C LEU A 87 -7.59 -23.08 -19.98
N PRO A 88 -7.55 -23.32 -18.66
CA PRO A 88 -8.27 -24.43 -18.03
C PRO A 88 -9.77 -24.32 -18.28
N CYS A 89 -10.48 -25.46 -18.27
CA CYS A 89 -11.76 -25.64 -18.97
C CYS A 89 -13.07 -25.06 -18.37
N PRO A 90 -13.17 -23.98 -17.55
CA PRO A 90 -14.43 -23.26 -17.41
C PRO A 90 -14.41 -21.91 -18.14
N HIS A 91 -14.27 -21.92 -19.48
CA HIS A 91 -14.48 -20.76 -20.36
C HIS A 91 -15.90 -20.16 -20.30
N HIS A 92 -16.83 -20.77 -19.56
CA HIS A 92 -18.19 -20.24 -19.36
C HIS A 92 -18.20 -18.93 -18.55
N ARG A 93 -17.17 -18.69 -17.73
CA ARG A 93 -17.01 -17.43 -16.98
C ARG A 93 -16.45 -16.31 -17.84
N LEU A 94 -15.62 -16.62 -18.83
CA LEU A 94 -14.96 -15.64 -19.68
C LEU A 94 -15.98 -14.71 -20.36
N GLY A 95 -17.04 -15.27 -20.94
CA GLY A 95 -18.08 -14.45 -21.59
C GLY A 95 -18.76 -13.45 -20.64
N ARG A 96 -18.98 -13.82 -19.37
CA ARG A 96 -19.59 -12.92 -18.37
C ARG A 96 -18.63 -11.82 -17.96
N VAL A 97 -17.36 -12.17 -17.71
CA VAL A 97 -16.32 -11.20 -17.36
C VAL A 97 -16.09 -10.20 -18.50
N LEU A 98 -16.04 -10.65 -19.75
CA LEU A 98 -15.86 -9.75 -20.90
C LEU A 98 -17.03 -8.75 -21.05
N GLU A 99 -18.27 -9.19 -20.85
CA GLU A 99 -19.44 -8.30 -20.86
C GLU A 99 -19.39 -7.29 -19.72
N GLU A 100 -18.92 -7.71 -18.54
CA GLU A 100 -18.71 -6.82 -17.39
C GLU A 100 -17.63 -5.76 -17.70
N LEU A 101 -16.48 -6.17 -18.23
CA LEU A 101 -15.39 -5.26 -18.60
C LEU A 101 -15.79 -4.26 -19.70
N ARG A 102 -16.67 -4.66 -20.63
CA ARG A 102 -17.20 -3.76 -21.66
C ARG A 102 -17.97 -2.58 -21.06
N GLY A 103 -18.65 -2.79 -19.92
CA GLY A 103 -19.39 -1.74 -19.22
C GLY A 103 -18.52 -0.73 -18.47
N LEU A 104 -17.25 -1.06 -18.18
CA LEU A 104 -16.36 -0.25 -17.34
C LEU A 104 -15.55 0.81 -18.10
N GLY A 105 -15.74 0.91 -19.41
CA GLY A 105 -15.02 1.84 -20.29
C GLY A 105 -13.51 1.56 -20.37
N ILE A 106 -13.10 0.32 -20.10
CA ILE A 106 -11.69 -0.10 -20.14
C ILE A 106 -11.29 -0.27 -21.61
N PRO A 107 -10.18 0.32 -22.05
CA PRO A 107 -9.80 0.24 -23.44
C PRO A 107 -9.43 -1.21 -23.81
N GLY A 108 -9.65 -1.62 -25.06
CA GLY A 108 -9.51 -3.04 -25.46
C GLY A 108 -8.07 -3.61 -25.38
N GLN A 109 -7.05 -2.79 -25.67
CA GLN A 109 -5.63 -3.15 -25.51
C GLN A 109 -5.22 -3.65 -24.10
N GLU A 110 -5.86 -3.18 -23.04
CA GLU A 110 -5.54 -3.40 -21.65
C GLU A 110 -6.18 -4.71 -21.21
N ILE A 111 -7.41 -4.94 -21.68
CA ILE A 111 -8.07 -6.25 -21.61
C ILE A 111 -7.21 -7.29 -22.32
N LYS A 112 -6.69 -6.98 -23.52
CA LYS A 112 -5.78 -7.87 -24.26
C LYS A 112 -4.49 -8.15 -23.48
N ASN A 113 -3.83 -7.13 -22.93
CA ASN A 113 -2.59 -7.29 -22.16
C ASN A 113 -2.81 -8.09 -20.87
N SER A 114 -3.95 -7.86 -20.19
CA SER A 114 -4.31 -8.57 -18.96
C SER A 114 -4.58 -10.06 -19.25
N LEU A 115 -5.31 -10.35 -20.33
CA LEU A 115 -5.57 -11.73 -20.79
C LEU A 115 -4.30 -12.45 -21.26
N ALA A 116 -3.33 -11.71 -21.81
CA ALA A 116 -2.06 -12.29 -22.25
C ALA A 116 -1.10 -12.57 -21.09
N SER A 117 -1.15 -11.76 -20.02
CA SER A 117 -0.22 -11.87 -18.89
C SER A 117 -0.60 -13.01 -17.96
N ASP A 118 -1.83 -12.98 -17.42
CA ASP A 118 -2.33 -14.02 -16.53
C ASP A 118 -3.86 -14.07 -16.58
N PRO A 119 -4.43 -14.89 -17.47
CA PRO A 119 -5.87 -14.94 -17.64
C PRO A 119 -6.55 -15.71 -16.49
N GLU A 120 -5.83 -16.51 -15.70
CA GLU A 120 -6.40 -17.26 -14.57
C GLU A 120 -6.80 -16.33 -13.43
N ASP A 121 -6.02 -15.29 -13.17
CA ASP A 121 -6.34 -14.30 -12.15
C ASP A 121 -7.58 -13.47 -12.47
N LEU A 122 -7.80 -13.18 -13.75
CA LEU A 122 -9.01 -12.49 -14.18
C LEU A 122 -10.24 -13.41 -14.10
N LEU A 123 -10.08 -14.69 -14.47
CA LEU A 123 -11.15 -15.68 -14.46
C LEU A 123 -11.49 -16.24 -13.08
N SER A 124 -10.56 -16.17 -12.14
CA SER A 124 -10.78 -16.60 -10.76
C SER A 124 -11.60 -15.58 -9.97
N MET A 125 -11.81 -14.36 -10.48
CA MET A 125 -12.64 -13.34 -9.84
C MET A 125 -14.10 -13.76 -9.79
N ALA A 126 -14.79 -13.38 -8.71
CA ALA A 126 -16.24 -13.48 -8.64
C ALA A 126 -16.88 -12.48 -9.62
N PRO A 127 -18.09 -12.78 -10.15
CA PRO A 127 -18.82 -11.82 -10.99
C PRO A 127 -19.08 -10.53 -10.20
N GLY A 128 -18.81 -9.36 -10.79
CA GLY A 128 -18.94 -8.07 -10.13
C GLY A 128 -17.70 -7.63 -9.32
N GLU A 129 -16.77 -8.55 -9.01
CA GLU A 129 -15.52 -8.21 -8.33
C GLU A 129 -14.61 -7.28 -9.15
N PRO A 130 -14.36 -7.50 -10.46
CA PRO A 130 -13.50 -6.60 -11.22
C PRO A 130 -14.09 -5.19 -11.30
N SER A 131 -15.42 -5.06 -11.46
CA SER A 131 -16.08 -3.74 -11.42
C SER A 131 -15.85 -3.02 -10.09
N ARG A 132 -16.09 -3.70 -8.97
CA ARG A 132 -15.92 -3.11 -7.63
C ARG A 132 -14.47 -2.69 -7.36
N LEU A 133 -13.51 -3.50 -7.77
CA LEU A 133 -12.09 -3.17 -7.60
C LEU A 133 -11.70 -1.95 -8.45
N VAL A 134 -12.15 -1.89 -9.71
CA VAL A 134 -11.88 -0.74 -10.58
C VAL A 134 -12.52 0.54 -10.03
N GLU A 135 -13.76 0.46 -9.51
CA GLU A 135 -14.44 1.58 -8.85
C GLU A 135 -13.69 2.04 -7.59
N LEU A 136 -13.30 1.09 -6.71
CA LEU A 136 -12.50 1.40 -5.52
C LEU A 136 -11.19 2.11 -5.86
N LEU A 137 -10.48 1.63 -6.89
CA LEU A 137 -9.21 2.21 -7.33
C LEU A 137 -9.37 3.61 -7.94
N ARG A 138 -10.51 3.88 -8.58
CA ARG A 138 -10.82 5.19 -9.17
C ARG A 138 -11.30 6.20 -8.12
N ASP A 139 -12.15 5.78 -7.19
CA ASP A 139 -12.94 6.74 -6.40
C ASP A 139 -12.60 6.75 -4.90
N GLU A 140 -12.01 5.68 -4.36
CA GLU A 140 -11.89 5.51 -2.89
C GLU A 140 -10.46 5.52 -2.36
N LEU A 141 -9.44 5.58 -3.22
CA LEU A 141 -8.05 5.59 -2.77
C LEU A 141 -7.70 6.86 -1.99
N ARG A 142 -7.30 6.70 -0.72
CA ARG A 142 -6.87 7.80 0.14
C ARG A 142 -5.38 8.11 -0.04
N CYS A 143 -4.99 8.50 -1.24
CA CYS A 143 -3.59 8.78 -1.56
C CYS A 143 -3.41 10.08 -2.36
N ARG A 144 -2.15 10.50 -2.50
CA ARG A 144 -1.78 11.60 -3.40
C ARG A 144 -1.95 11.14 -4.85
N ASP A 145 -2.27 12.06 -5.75
CA ASP A 145 -2.42 11.77 -7.19
C ASP A 145 -1.20 11.05 -7.75
N ALA A 146 0.02 11.48 -7.39
CA ALA A 146 1.26 10.82 -7.82
C ALA A 146 1.42 9.35 -7.34
N VAL A 147 0.70 8.92 -6.30
CA VAL A 147 0.63 7.50 -5.91
C VAL A 147 -0.43 6.79 -6.74
N LYS A 148 -1.59 7.41 -6.91
CA LYS A 148 -2.69 6.90 -7.74
C LYS A 148 -2.24 6.67 -9.18
N ASP A 149 -1.56 7.63 -9.78
CA ASP A 149 -1.01 7.55 -11.15
C ASP A 149 -0.02 6.39 -11.29
N ARG A 150 0.80 6.15 -10.26
CA ARG A 150 1.75 5.03 -10.27
C ARG A 150 1.07 3.67 -10.11
N VAL A 151 0.02 3.60 -9.30
CA VAL A 151 -0.77 2.37 -9.13
C VAL A 151 -1.53 2.05 -10.43
N LEU A 152 -2.05 3.07 -11.10
CA LEU A 152 -2.83 2.93 -12.33
C LEU A 152 -1.98 3.01 -13.61
N ALA A 153 -0.65 3.01 -13.49
CA ALA A 153 0.26 3.20 -14.63
C ALA A 153 0.08 2.12 -15.71
N ASP A 154 -0.14 0.87 -15.30
CA ASP A 154 -0.38 -0.27 -16.18
C ASP A 154 -1.86 -0.45 -16.57
N GLY A 155 -2.72 0.47 -16.12
CA GLY A 155 -4.15 0.47 -16.36
C GLY A 155 -5.02 0.03 -15.16
N PRO A 156 -6.28 0.48 -15.08
CA PRO A 156 -7.21 0.15 -14.00
C PRO A 156 -7.48 -1.35 -13.82
N LEU A 157 -7.54 -2.13 -14.89
CA LEU A 157 -7.77 -3.58 -14.84
C LEU A 157 -6.55 -4.32 -14.28
N SER A 158 -5.36 -3.94 -14.74
CA SER A 158 -4.10 -4.48 -14.21
C SER A 158 -3.95 -4.16 -12.72
N ALA A 159 -4.27 -2.93 -12.34
CA ALA A 159 -4.30 -2.52 -10.95
C ALA A 159 -5.35 -3.29 -10.13
N ALA A 160 -6.52 -3.61 -10.69
CA ALA A 160 -7.54 -4.42 -10.02
C ALA A 160 -7.07 -5.86 -9.77
N VAL A 161 -6.44 -6.52 -10.76
CA VAL A 161 -5.81 -7.83 -10.58
C VAL A 161 -4.73 -7.76 -9.49
N THR A 162 -3.90 -6.72 -9.54
CA THR A 162 -2.85 -6.45 -8.55
C THR A 162 -3.44 -6.28 -7.16
N ALA A 163 -4.51 -5.50 -7.01
CA ALA A 163 -5.20 -5.28 -5.74
C ALA A 163 -5.77 -6.58 -5.18
N ARG A 164 -6.38 -7.39 -6.03
CA ARG A 164 -6.94 -8.69 -5.64
C ARG A 164 -5.90 -9.63 -5.07
N ARG A 165 -4.74 -9.76 -5.72
CA ARG A 165 -3.62 -10.57 -5.19
C ARG A 165 -3.20 -10.12 -3.78
N ARG A 166 -3.26 -8.81 -3.49
CA ARG A 166 -2.91 -8.24 -2.17
C ARG A 166 -4.00 -8.53 -1.15
N VAL A 167 -5.27 -8.45 -1.55
CA VAL A 167 -6.41 -8.83 -0.71
C VAL A 167 -6.34 -10.30 -0.31
N GLU A 168 -6.07 -11.19 -1.25
CA GLU A 168 -5.95 -12.63 -0.95
C GLU A 168 -4.72 -12.93 -0.09
N LEU A 169 -3.57 -12.28 -0.33
CA LEU A 169 -2.40 -12.40 0.54
C LEU A 169 -2.72 -11.98 1.99
N LEU A 170 -3.33 -10.81 2.17
CA LEU A 170 -3.74 -10.32 3.48
C LEU A 170 -4.78 -11.23 4.14
N HIS A 171 -5.68 -11.81 3.35
CA HIS A 171 -6.67 -12.77 3.82
C HIS A 171 -6.03 -14.06 4.33
N MET A 172 -5.02 -14.58 3.62
CA MET A 172 -4.25 -15.76 4.07
C MET A 172 -3.54 -15.52 5.40
N HIS A 173 -3.08 -14.29 5.67
CA HIS A 173 -2.50 -13.90 6.96
C HIS A 173 -3.54 -13.61 8.07
N GLY A 174 -4.84 -13.79 7.81
CA GLY A 174 -5.89 -13.74 8.83
C GLY A 174 -6.75 -12.47 8.84
N LEU A 175 -6.61 -11.56 7.87
CA LEU A 175 -7.60 -10.50 7.69
C LEU A 175 -8.87 -11.03 7.04
N THR A 176 -10.00 -10.38 7.30
CA THR A 176 -11.18 -10.58 6.47
C THR A 176 -10.96 -9.91 5.12
N ARG A 177 -11.55 -10.43 4.03
CA ARG A 177 -11.49 -9.75 2.71
C ARG A 177 -11.99 -8.30 2.79
N ARG A 178 -12.95 -8.03 3.69
CA ARG A 178 -13.45 -6.67 3.97
C ARG A 178 -12.35 -5.76 4.48
N ASP A 179 -11.67 -6.21 5.53
CA ASP A 179 -10.61 -5.43 6.18
C ASP A 179 -9.41 -5.26 5.26
N ALA A 180 -9.07 -6.30 4.48
CA ALA A 180 -8.00 -6.23 3.50
C ALA A 180 -8.27 -5.18 2.41
N LEU A 181 -9.50 -5.11 1.88
CA LEU A 181 -9.90 -4.06 0.94
C LEU A 181 -9.83 -2.66 1.56
N ARG A 182 -10.27 -2.53 2.81
CA ARG A 182 -10.17 -1.27 3.57
C ARG A 182 -8.72 -0.84 3.76
N VAL A 183 -7.84 -1.75 4.14
CA VAL A 183 -6.39 -1.50 4.27
C VAL A 183 -5.80 -1.05 2.94
N LEU A 184 -6.18 -1.69 1.83
CA LEU A 184 -5.69 -1.34 0.50
C LEU A 184 -6.16 0.05 0.03
N ALA A 185 -7.40 0.43 0.34
CA ALA A 185 -7.93 1.77 0.06
C ALA A 185 -7.22 2.87 0.86
N LEU A 186 -6.86 2.57 2.12
CA LEU A 186 -6.14 3.49 3.00
C LEU A 186 -4.64 3.58 2.66
N GLU A 187 -4.02 2.48 2.25
CA GLU A 187 -2.60 2.42 1.93
C GLU A 187 -2.35 1.74 0.56
N PRO A 188 -2.64 2.44 -0.55
CA PRO A 188 -2.49 1.87 -1.89
C PRO A 188 -1.03 1.64 -2.29
N ARG A 189 -0.03 2.18 -1.55
CA ARG A 189 1.39 1.92 -1.85
C ARG A 189 1.75 0.44 -1.71
N VAL A 190 0.95 -0.35 -0.99
CA VAL A 190 1.13 -1.81 -0.92
C VAL A 190 1.14 -2.47 -2.31
N MET A 191 0.41 -1.91 -3.28
CA MET A 191 0.35 -2.41 -4.66
C MET A 191 1.63 -2.11 -5.45
N LEU A 192 2.43 -1.14 -5.02
CA LEU A 192 3.70 -0.77 -5.65
C LEU A 192 4.86 -1.67 -5.22
N TYR A 193 4.65 -2.51 -4.21
CA TYR A 193 5.62 -3.50 -3.76
C TYR A 193 5.38 -4.85 -4.44
N SER A 194 6.47 -5.61 -4.58
CA SER A 194 6.38 -7.01 -5.01
C SER A 194 5.59 -7.81 -3.96
N LEU A 195 4.94 -8.90 -4.40
CA LEU A 195 4.22 -9.77 -3.47
C LEU A 195 5.14 -10.36 -2.40
N GLU A 196 6.34 -10.77 -2.80
CA GLU A 196 7.36 -11.31 -1.90
C GLU A 196 7.80 -10.30 -0.83
N ASP A 197 7.92 -9.02 -1.18
CA ASP A 197 8.26 -7.97 -0.21
C ASP A 197 7.12 -7.72 0.79
N VAL A 198 5.87 -7.82 0.34
CA VAL A 198 4.70 -7.69 1.22
C VAL A 198 4.63 -8.90 2.15
N GLU A 199 4.82 -10.11 1.64
CA GLU A 199 4.82 -11.34 2.45
C GLU A 199 5.93 -11.34 3.51
N ARG A 200 7.18 -11.02 3.11
CA ARG A 200 8.31 -10.88 4.04
C ARG A 200 8.05 -9.83 5.12
N LYS A 201 7.37 -8.74 4.75
CA LYS A 201 6.98 -7.69 5.68
C LYS A 201 5.92 -8.20 6.66
N MET A 202 4.91 -8.93 6.20
CA MET A 202 3.90 -9.55 7.05
C MET A 202 4.52 -10.51 8.05
N GLU A 203 5.42 -11.38 7.60
CA GLU A 203 6.14 -12.32 8.45
C GLU A 203 6.96 -11.59 9.51
N PHE A 204 7.71 -10.54 9.14
CA PHE A 204 8.49 -9.77 10.10
C PHE A 204 7.62 -9.07 11.15
N LEU A 205 6.50 -8.47 10.74
CA LEU A 205 5.58 -7.81 11.67
C LEU A 205 5.01 -8.81 12.67
N VAL A 206 4.47 -9.94 12.21
CA VAL A 206 3.81 -10.92 13.06
C VAL A 206 4.83 -11.68 13.92
N SER A 207 5.85 -12.26 13.29
CA SER A 207 6.78 -13.18 13.96
C SER A 207 7.80 -12.47 14.83
N THR A 208 8.32 -11.31 14.39
CA THR A 208 9.41 -10.61 15.09
C THR A 208 8.88 -9.51 16.00
N MET A 209 7.94 -8.69 15.51
CA MET A 209 7.42 -7.56 16.29
C MET A 209 6.24 -7.93 17.20
N GLY A 210 5.73 -9.16 17.12
CA GLY A 210 4.53 -9.58 17.86
C GLY A 210 3.29 -8.79 17.44
N PHE A 211 3.26 -8.33 16.19
CA PHE A 211 2.19 -7.49 15.66
C PHE A 211 0.94 -8.34 15.38
N GLU A 212 -0.20 -7.97 15.97
CA GLU A 212 -1.48 -8.59 15.62
C GLU A 212 -1.93 -8.11 14.24
N ILE A 213 -2.24 -9.04 13.33
CA ILE A 213 -2.66 -8.70 11.96
C ILE A 213 -3.83 -7.70 11.92
N GLY A 214 -4.76 -7.77 12.88
CA GLY A 214 -5.88 -6.83 12.99
C GLY A 214 -5.46 -5.36 13.15
N TRP A 215 -4.28 -5.09 13.72
CA TRP A 215 -3.75 -3.73 13.83
C TRP A 215 -3.39 -3.11 12.49
N LEU A 216 -3.29 -3.87 11.40
CA LEU A 216 -3.13 -3.30 10.06
C LEU A 216 -4.33 -2.45 9.64
N VAL A 217 -5.51 -2.71 10.19
CA VAL A 217 -6.71 -1.90 9.93
C VAL A 217 -6.60 -0.52 10.57
N GLU A 218 -5.93 -0.45 11.73
CA GLU A 218 -5.68 0.81 12.45
C GLU A 218 -4.46 1.55 11.92
N TYR A 219 -3.42 0.79 11.52
CA TYR A 219 -2.13 1.31 11.07
C TYR A 219 -1.72 0.73 9.71
N PRO A 220 -2.49 1.00 8.63
CA PRO A 220 -2.21 0.45 7.31
C PRO A 220 -0.86 0.94 6.76
N GLU A 221 -0.34 2.07 7.26
CA GLU A 221 0.87 2.71 6.77
C GLU A 221 2.13 1.85 6.92
N PHE A 222 2.12 0.83 7.78
CA PHE A 222 3.20 -0.18 7.84
C PHE A 222 3.43 -0.84 6.46
N LEU A 223 2.36 -1.10 5.71
CA LEU A 223 2.46 -1.70 4.38
C LEU A 223 3.06 -0.75 3.35
N GLY A 224 2.94 0.56 3.55
CA GLY A 224 3.54 1.58 2.69
C GLY A 224 5.02 1.88 2.99
N MET A 225 5.57 1.39 4.11
CA MET A 225 6.96 1.63 4.49
C MET A 225 7.90 0.54 3.98
N ASN A 226 9.15 0.91 3.66
CA ASN A 226 10.20 -0.05 3.33
C ASN A 226 10.63 -0.82 4.57
N LEU A 227 10.59 -2.15 4.51
CA LEU A 227 10.95 -3.06 5.61
C LEU A 227 12.41 -2.85 6.04
N ASP A 228 13.36 -3.09 5.15
CA ASP A 228 14.80 -3.08 5.47
C ASP A 228 15.35 -1.70 5.81
N ARG A 229 14.81 -0.67 5.14
CA ARG A 229 15.32 0.70 5.28
C ARG A 229 14.67 1.47 6.42
N SER A 230 13.51 1.03 6.91
CA SER A 230 12.71 1.82 7.86
C SER A 230 12.22 1.01 9.04
N ILE A 231 11.54 -0.11 8.82
CA ILE A 231 10.91 -0.87 9.92
C ILE A 231 11.99 -1.59 10.75
N ILE A 232 12.85 -2.37 10.10
CA ILE A 232 13.90 -3.15 10.78
C ILE A 232 14.84 -2.26 11.60
N PRO A 233 15.44 -1.17 11.05
CA PRO A 233 16.36 -0.33 11.83
C PRO A 233 15.68 0.35 13.02
N ARG A 234 14.40 0.75 12.87
CA ARG A 234 13.62 1.33 13.97
C ARG A 234 13.35 0.29 15.06
N HIS A 235 12.96 -0.91 14.67
CA HIS A 235 12.72 -2.01 15.60
C HIS A 235 13.96 -2.37 16.39
N ASN A 236 15.11 -2.53 15.72
CA ASN A 236 16.37 -2.86 16.41
C ASN A 236 16.80 -1.79 17.42
N VAL A 237 16.63 -0.50 17.10
CA VAL A 237 16.91 0.59 18.04
C VAL A 237 15.98 0.52 19.25
N VAL A 238 14.69 0.31 19.03
CA VAL A 238 13.70 0.24 20.12
C VAL A 238 13.95 -0.98 21.02
N GLU A 239 14.24 -2.15 20.45
CA GLU A 239 14.58 -3.35 21.23
C GLU A 239 15.86 -3.13 22.05
N TYR A 240 16.88 -2.51 21.46
CA TYR A 240 18.10 -2.17 22.18
C TYR A 240 17.81 -1.23 23.36
N LEU A 241 17.09 -0.12 23.12
CA LEU A 241 16.72 0.83 24.16
C LEU A 241 15.86 0.19 25.26
N ARG A 242 14.99 -0.76 24.89
CA ARG A 242 14.21 -1.54 25.86
C ARG A 242 15.11 -2.42 26.73
N SER A 243 16.13 -3.06 26.16
CA SER A 243 17.03 -3.93 26.93
C SER A 243 17.95 -3.18 27.91
N VAL A 244 18.32 -1.94 27.59
CA VAL A 244 19.13 -1.08 28.48
C VAL A 244 18.28 -0.23 29.45
N GLY A 245 16.95 -0.32 29.38
CA GLY A 245 16.05 0.49 30.21
C GLY A 245 16.04 1.98 29.85
N GLY A 246 16.46 2.34 28.63
CA GLY A 246 16.53 3.73 28.15
C GLY A 246 15.17 4.32 27.72
N LEU A 247 14.10 3.53 27.78
CA LEU A 247 12.74 3.95 27.46
C LEU A 247 11.98 4.22 28.75
N GLY A 248 11.62 5.49 28.99
CA GLY A 248 10.75 5.88 30.11
C GLY A 248 9.31 5.36 29.95
N ASP A 249 8.79 5.45 28.72
CA ASP A 249 7.46 4.97 28.35
C ASP A 249 7.52 3.92 27.24
N PRO A 250 6.58 2.96 27.20
CA PRO A 250 6.50 1.97 26.12
C PRO A 250 6.21 2.64 24.77
N ILE A 251 7.04 2.33 23.77
CA ILE A 251 6.83 2.83 22.41
C ILE A 251 5.69 2.07 21.76
N GLU A 252 4.57 2.76 21.56
CA GLU A 252 3.43 2.23 20.78
C GLU A 252 3.75 2.06 19.29
N MET A 253 3.04 1.13 18.64
CA MET A 253 3.19 0.83 17.20
C MET A 253 2.98 2.06 16.31
N LYS A 254 2.07 2.96 16.67
CA LYS A 254 1.84 4.22 15.92
C LYS A 254 3.12 5.05 15.74
N HIS A 255 4.05 5.00 16.69
CA HIS A 255 5.28 5.78 16.64
C HIS A 255 6.27 5.25 15.59
N TYR A 256 6.21 3.95 15.29
CA TYR A 256 7.06 3.34 14.25
C TYR A 256 6.76 3.90 12.87
N VAL A 257 5.54 4.34 12.61
CA VAL A 257 5.14 4.83 11.28
C VAL A 257 4.99 6.35 11.24
N ARG A 258 4.35 6.94 12.25
CA ARG A 258 4.05 8.38 12.26
C ARG A 258 5.29 9.26 12.41
N LEU A 259 6.36 8.76 13.00
CA LEU A 259 7.60 9.53 13.12
C LEU A 259 8.35 9.56 11.79
N SER A 260 8.69 10.77 11.34
CA SER A 260 9.63 10.92 10.22
C SER A 260 10.99 10.31 10.58
N ARG A 261 11.78 9.92 9.57
CA ARG A 261 13.13 9.36 9.81
C ARG A 261 14.00 10.29 10.65
N GLN A 262 13.94 11.59 10.38
CA GLN A 262 14.70 12.60 11.13
C GLN A 262 14.23 12.73 12.58
N ARG A 263 12.90 12.74 12.80
CA ARG A 263 12.34 12.86 14.14
C ARG A 263 12.65 11.62 14.97
N PHE A 264 12.53 10.44 14.39
CA PHE A 264 12.94 9.19 15.04
C PHE A 264 14.43 9.23 15.42
N TYR A 265 15.29 9.65 14.49
CA TYR A 265 16.73 9.77 14.76
C TYR A 265 17.02 10.74 15.91
N ASN A 266 16.44 11.94 15.90
CA ASN A 266 16.70 12.94 16.93
C ASN A 266 16.23 12.49 18.33
N MET A 267 15.16 11.69 18.41
CA MET A 267 14.56 11.24 19.67
C MET A 267 15.22 9.98 20.22
N PHE A 268 15.49 8.98 19.39
CA PHE A 268 15.91 7.65 19.83
C PHE A 268 17.34 7.28 19.47
N VAL A 269 17.98 8.02 18.54
CA VAL A 269 19.31 7.66 18.04
C VAL A 269 20.35 8.67 18.48
N LYS A 270 20.12 9.98 18.26
CA LYS A 270 21.04 11.05 18.61
C LYS A 270 21.42 11.09 20.11
N PRO A 271 20.50 10.83 21.06
CA PRO A 271 20.86 10.82 22.48
C PRO A 271 21.71 9.61 22.89
N TYR A 272 21.75 8.55 22.06
CA TYR A 272 22.34 7.25 22.40
C TYR A 272 23.35 6.84 21.32
N PRO A 273 24.67 7.10 21.50
CA PRO A 273 25.70 6.83 20.50
C PRO A 273 25.71 5.39 19.96
N GLU A 274 25.37 4.41 20.81
CA GLU A 274 25.29 2.99 20.46
C GLU A 274 24.18 2.72 19.43
N CYS A 275 23.10 3.49 19.50
CA CYS A 275 21.98 3.40 18.56
C CYS A 275 22.37 3.91 17.17
N GLU A 276 23.38 4.76 17.03
CA GLU A 276 23.84 5.22 15.71
C GLU A 276 24.37 4.06 14.86
N ARG A 277 25.05 3.10 15.49
CA ARG A 277 25.56 1.90 14.82
C ARG A 277 24.40 0.98 14.39
N ILE A 278 23.35 0.89 15.19
CA ILE A 278 22.19 0.02 14.95
C ILE A 278 21.28 0.63 13.86
N PHE A 279 21.05 1.94 13.92
CA PHE A 279 20.20 2.67 12.96
C PHE A 279 20.91 2.95 11.63
N GLY A 280 22.24 3.02 11.67
CA GLY A 280 23.12 3.50 10.59
C GLY A 280 23.36 2.53 9.43
N GLY A 281 22.60 1.45 9.28
CA GLY A 281 22.63 0.64 8.06
C GLY A 281 22.28 1.49 6.84
N VAL A 282 23.24 1.61 5.91
CA VAL A 282 23.22 2.37 4.62
C VAL A 282 23.40 3.91 4.72
N VAL A 283 23.48 4.51 5.90
CA VAL A 283 23.68 5.99 6.01
C VAL A 283 25.12 6.44 5.73
N ARG A 284 26.11 5.54 5.84
CA ARG A 284 27.51 5.87 5.53
C ARG A 284 27.77 6.08 4.04
N GLU A 285 27.12 5.32 3.15
CA GLU A 285 27.36 5.46 1.71
C GLU A 285 26.75 6.76 1.13
N ARG A 286 25.57 7.18 1.61
CA ARG A 286 24.94 8.41 1.09
C ARG A 286 25.48 9.71 1.71
N LYS A 287 26.19 9.66 2.85
CA LYS A 287 26.82 10.87 3.42
C LYS A 287 27.99 11.36 2.57
N GLU A 288 28.59 10.48 1.76
CA GLU A 288 29.62 10.84 0.78
C GLU A 288 29.01 11.42 -0.52
N GLU A 289 27.75 11.09 -0.85
CA GLU A 289 27.14 11.44 -2.13
C GLU A 289 26.16 12.62 -2.13
N VAL A 290 25.67 13.09 -0.98
CA VAL A 290 24.89 14.36 -0.95
C VAL A 290 25.87 15.52 -1.06
N LYS A 291 26.40 15.75 -2.28
CA LYS A 291 27.00 17.02 -2.67
C LYS A 291 25.96 18.09 -2.39
N ARG A 292 26.21 18.92 -1.39
CA ARG A 292 25.38 20.09 -1.08
C ARG A 292 25.23 20.87 -2.38
N GLN A 293 24.01 21.01 -2.89
CA GLN A 293 23.72 21.72 -4.15
C GLN A 293 24.20 23.17 -4.14
N HIS A 294 24.56 23.71 -2.97
CA HIS A 294 25.07 25.06 -2.82
C HIS A 294 26.47 24.99 -2.19
N PRO A 295 27.48 25.59 -2.84
CA PRO A 295 28.80 25.72 -2.23
C PRO A 295 28.68 26.41 -0.87
N VAL A 296 29.30 25.81 0.14
CA VAL A 296 29.30 26.35 1.50
C VAL A 296 30.02 27.69 1.47
N GLY A 297 29.31 28.77 1.79
CA GLY A 297 29.90 30.11 1.88
C GLY A 297 29.51 31.10 0.78
N LEU A 298 28.60 30.77 -0.16
CA LEU A 298 28.08 31.77 -1.12
C LEU A 298 27.46 33.00 -0.43
N TRP A 299 26.77 32.80 0.69
CA TRP A 299 26.23 33.89 1.51
C TRP A 299 27.31 34.83 2.09
N LYS A 300 28.58 34.40 2.14
CA LYS A 300 29.72 35.27 2.49
C LYS A 300 30.20 36.13 1.31
N LEU A 301 29.88 35.72 0.08
CA LEU A 301 30.16 36.47 -1.15
C LEU A 301 29.07 37.52 -1.42
N PHE A 302 27.83 37.26 -0.99
CA PHE A 302 26.77 38.25 -0.98
C PHE A 302 26.96 39.24 0.18
N LYS A 303 27.74 40.29 -0.06
CA LYS A 303 27.69 41.49 0.78
C LYS A 303 26.51 42.35 0.28
N PRO A 304 25.45 42.58 1.07
CA PRO A 304 24.42 43.52 0.65
C PRO A 304 25.05 44.89 0.40
N ALA A 305 24.61 45.57 -0.65
CA ALA A 305 25.04 46.95 -0.91
C ALA A 305 24.74 47.78 0.33
N LYS A 306 25.77 48.42 0.90
CA LYS A 306 25.56 49.38 1.97
C LYS A 306 24.86 50.58 1.35
N TYR A 307 23.58 50.73 1.61
CA TYR A 307 22.88 51.98 1.34
C TYR A 307 23.40 53.00 2.35
N GLU A 308 23.92 54.12 1.86
CA GLU A 308 24.17 55.27 2.72
C GLU A 308 22.81 55.85 3.06
N HIS A 309 22.47 55.88 4.35
CA HIS A 309 21.22 56.47 4.81
C HIS A 309 21.23 57.95 4.44
N THR A 310 20.34 58.36 3.54
CA THR A 310 20.03 59.77 3.32
C THR A 310 19.29 60.31 4.55
N GLU A 311 19.37 61.61 4.80
CA GLU A 311 18.65 62.23 5.95
C GLU A 311 17.14 61.98 5.88
N GLU A 312 16.59 61.84 4.67
CA GLU A 312 15.20 61.45 4.42
C GLU A 312 14.88 60.03 4.92
N ASP A 313 15.80 59.07 4.81
CA ASP A 313 15.59 57.69 5.29
C ASP A 313 15.53 57.65 6.82
N VAL A 314 16.30 58.52 7.49
CA VAL A 314 16.30 58.64 8.96
C VAL A 314 15.00 59.27 9.43
N GLU A 315 14.53 60.32 8.76
CA GLU A 315 13.26 60.97 9.09
C GLU A 315 12.06 60.03 8.84
N ASN A 316 12.09 59.28 7.73
CA ASN A 316 11.08 58.27 7.43
C ASN A 316 11.04 57.14 8.47
N MET A 317 12.21 56.64 8.92
CA MET A 317 12.26 55.67 10.02
C MET A 317 11.73 56.25 11.33
N LYS A 318 12.02 57.51 11.61
CA LYS A 318 11.57 58.18 12.84
C LYS A 318 10.06 58.35 12.86
N MET A 319 9.46 58.79 11.75
CA MET A 319 8.00 58.85 11.58
C MET A 319 7.34 57.48 11.69
N LEU A 320 7.95 56.43 11.12
CA LEU A 320 7.44 55.06 11.24
C LEU A 320 7.46 54.58 12.69
N MET A 321 8.53 54.85 13.43
CA MET A 321 8.64 54.47 14.85
C MET A 321 7.70 55.28 15.75
N GLU A 322 7.40 56.52 15.39
CA GLU A 322 6.40 57.34 16.09
C GLU A 322 4.97 56.86 15.83
N SER A 323 4.67 56.32 14.63
CA SER A 323 3.36 55.76 14.30
C SER A 323 3.02 54.43 15.00
N LEU A 324 4.05 53.75 15.55
CA LEU A 324 3.92 52.47 16.26
C LEU A 324 3.75 52.63 17.77
N ARG A 325 3.69 53.86 18.29
CA ARG A 325 3.34 54.20 19.68
C ARG A 325 1.86 54.53 19.80
#